data_AF-A0A4Y8ATX0-F1
#
_entry.id   AF-A0A4Y8ATX0-F1
#
_cell.length_a   1.000
_cell.length_b   1.000
_cell.length_c   1.000
_cell.angle_alpha   90.00
_cell.angle_beta   90.00
_cell.angle_gamma   90.00
#
_symmetry.space_group_name_H-M   'P 1'
#
loop_
_entity.id
_entity.type
_entity.pdbx_description
1 polymer ?
#
loop_
_entity_poly.entity_id
_entity_poly.type
_entity_poly.pdbx_seq_one_letter_code
_entity_poly.pdbx_strand_id
1 'polypeptide(L)'
;MHKLFKQSNLIYFYLIISFISVVGCTKNETSSLPEIEDTNLVFESLVFEKKNNPNLSEDIVFDITDGIINGKLKKYFFNAIPTFSTNATIVEINGLEQISEKNSVDFRKLITYNLKSASGTVKAYTVNISWDDALAHIYFNTEGGAPIISKDDYLYGVLTIDGQSRYEDLVIDSRIKGRGNSTWVLPKKPYKLKLSEDASILGLAPEKDWVLLADYLDGTHLLNAVAFKVGQMLEMPFTNTIIPVEVTINNEYQGLYNLTEQVEVKSNRVNVGKDGLLLELDANYDEEWQFKSATYNLPVLIKDPELDNTSELAAIKSDFETLEELIAADNFPNNNYRDYIDDISIAKYLIVYMLTLNEEINHPKSTYIHKTATGKYTMGPLWDFDWGYGYEGTGWHFNNYNKDLFWSNPSKGTKFFTRLMSDPIIEALIKEYWEDFKANHYSDLMDYINEYDFITQGAKARNSSLWPHNNEKDVDKLKQWIENRISYMNTFINNL
;
A
#
# COMPACT_ATOMS: atom_id res chain seq x y z
N MET A 1 -69.02 -46.80 5.52
CA MET A 1 -69.73 -47.45 4.40
C MET A 1 -68.66 -48.08 3.50
N HIS A 2 -68.65 -49.42 3.41
CA HIS A 2 -67.91 -50.37 2.52
C HIS A 2 -66.50 -50.02 1.96
N LYS A 3 -65.45 -50.82 2.29
CA LYS A 3 -65.02 -52.14 1.70
C LYS A 3 -64.55 -51.99 0.23
N LEU A 4 -63.52 -52.61 -0.35
CA LEU A 4 -62.51 -53.67 -0.05
C LEU A 4 -61.63 -53.81 -1.34
N PHE A 5 -60.35 -54.19 -1.20
CA PHE A 5 -59.57 -55.20 -2.00
C PHE A 5 -59.42 -55.02 -3.54
N LYS A 6 -58.47 -55.56 -4.32
CA LYS A 6 -57.37 -56.56 -4.28
C LYS A 6 -56.55 -56.31 -5.60
N GLN A 7 -55.22 -56.27 -5.61
CA GLN A 7 -54.28 -57.39 -5.86
C GLN A 7 -54.30 -58.01 -7.29
N SER A 8 -53.11 -57.98 -7.93
CA SER A 8 -52.50 -58.95 -8.88
C SER A 8 -53.09 -59.18 -10.29
N ASN A 9 -52.25 -59.02 -11.33
CA ASN A 9 -51.82 -60.15 -12.18
C ASN A 9 -50.71 -59.82 -13.20
N LEU A 10 -49.83 -60.81 -13.33
CA LEU A 10 -48.75 -61.09 -14.27
C LEU A 10 -49.27 -61.20 -15.73
N ILE A 11 -48.45 -60.95 -16.75
CA ILE A 11 -48.36 -61.73 -18.02
C ILE A 11 -47.12 -61.29 -18.84
N TYR A 12 -46.31 -62.29 -19.19
CA TYR A 12 -45.19 -62.26 -20.13
C TYR A 12 -45.65 -62.14 -21.58
N PHE A 13 -44.86 -61.49 -22.46
CA PHE A 13 -44.81 -61.89 -23.87
C PHE A 13 -43.40 -61.69 -24.46
N TYR A 14 -42.76 -62.81 -24.76
CA TYR A 14 -41.59 -62.91 -25.64
C TYR A 14 -42.06 -62.93 -27.10
N LEU A 15 -41.35 -62.24 -27.99
CA LEU A 15 -41.48 -62.46 -29.42
C LEU A 15 -40.10 -62.50 -30.07
N ILE A 16 -39.71 -63.73 -30.42
CA ILE A 16 -38.59 -64.09 -31.28
C ILE A 16 -39.08 -63.98 -32.71
N ILE A 17 -38.37 -63.22 -33.57
CA ILE A 17 -38.43 -63.40 -35.02
C ILE A 17 -37.00 -63.48 -35.53
N SER A 18 -36.69 -64.65 -36.08
CA SER A 18 -35.49 -64.98 -36.83
C SER A 18 -35.77 -64.74 -38.32
N PHE A 19 -34.86 -64.12 -39.05
CA PHE A 19 -34.76 -64.29 -40.50
C PHE A 19 -33.31 -64.16 -40.96
N ILE A 20 -32.86 -65.21 -41.64
CA ILE A 20 -31.54 -65.37 -42.27
C ILE A 20 -31.63 -64.85 -43.71
N SER A 21 -30.61 -64.13 -44.17
CA SER A 21 -30.13 -64.21 -45.56
C SER A 21 -28.67 -63.78 -45.68
N VAL A 22 -28.01 -64.36 -46.68
CA VAL A 22 -26.56 -64.59 -46.84
C VAL A 22 -25.96 -63.62 -47.86
N VAL A 23 -24.61 -63.55 -47.90
CA VAL A 23 -23.70 -63.04 -48.97
C VAL A 23 -23.29 -61.57 -48.77
N GLY A 24 -22.02 -61.15 -48.78
CA GLY A 24 -20.73 -61.77 -49.08
C GLY A 24 -19.59 -60.75 -48.88
N CYS A 25 -18.34 -61.21 -48.90
CA CYS A 25 -17.13 -60.44 -48.64
C CYS A 25 -16.89 -59.26 -49.62
N THR A 26 -16.52 -58.11 -49.07
CA THR A 26 -15.53 -57.19 -49.67
C THR A 26 -14.57 -56.71 -48.58
N LYS A 27 -13.26 -56.95 -48.78
CA LYS A 27 -12.19 -56.34 -48.01
C LYS A 27 -12.13 -54.86 -48.37
N ASN A 28 -12.47 -53.98 -47.44
CA ASN A 28 -12.05 -52.58 -47.49
C ASN A 28 -10.84 -52.43 -46.59
N GLU A 29 -9.65 -52.29 -47.20
CA GLU A 29 -8.49 -51.74 -46.53
C GLU A 29 -8.83 -50.30 -46.14
N THR A 30 -9.12 -50.10 -44.85
CA THR A 30 -9.13 -48.78 -44.25
C THR A 30 -7.68 -48.48 -43.91
N SER A 31 -7.05 -47.54 -44.63
CA SER A 31 -5.83 -46.93 -44.16
C SER A 31 -6.17 -46.18 -42.87
N SER A 32 -5.83 -46.74 -41.72
CA SER A 32 -5.81 -46.00 -40.48
C SER A 32 -4.80 -44.86 -40.65
N LEU A 33 -5.28 -43.62 -40.65
CA LEU A 33 -4.44 -42.46 -40.34
C LEU A 33 -3.66 -42.81 -39.05
N PRO A 34 -2.37 -42.45 -38.94
CA PRO A 34 -1.63 -42.72 -37.72
C PRO A 34 -2.39 -42.05 -36.57
N GLU A 35 -2.84 -42.87 -35.63
CA GLU A 35 -3.31 -42.42 -34.32
C GLU A 35 -2.11 -41.66 -33.74
N ILE A 36 -2.22 -40.34 -33.64
CA ILE A 36 -1.17 -39.53 -33.02
C ILE A 36 -1.16 -39.98 -31.57
N GLU A 37 -0.20 -40.84 -31.20
CA GLU A 37 0.02 -41.19 -29.81
C GLU A 37 0.20 -39.88 -29.05
N ASP A 38 -0.74 -39.61 -28.15
CA ASP A 38 -0.59 -38.53 -27.19
C ASP A 38 0.54 -38.92 -26.24
N THR A 39 1.75 -38.51 -26.61
CA THR A 39 2.89 -38.55 -25.70
C THR A 39 2.46 -37.87 -24.40
N ASN A 40 2.68 -38.53 -23.27
CA ASN A 40 2.44 -37.92 -21.96
C ASN A 40 3.11 -36.54 -21.96
N LEU A 41 2.33 -35.47 -21.90
CA LEU A 41 2.86 -34.12 -21.97
C LEU A 41 3.75 -33.88 -20.75
N VAL A 42 4.97 -33.41 -20.98
CA VAL A 42 5.98 -33.23 -19.95
C VAL A 42 6.58 -31.83 -20.07
N PHE A 43 6.61 -31.16 -18.93
CA PHE A 43 7.42 -29.97 -18.73
C PHE A 43 8.79 -30.48 -18.28
N GLU A 44 9.79 -30.45 -19.16
CA GLU A 44 11.08 -31.11 -18.93
C GLU A 44 11.99 -30.27 -18.02
N SER A 45 11.91 -28.95 -18.17
CA SER A 45 12.66 -28.01 -17.34
C SER A 45 11.95 -26.66 -17.31
N LEU A 46 12.10 -25.96 -16.20
CA LEU A 46 11.80 -24.54 -16.05
C LEU A 46 12.94 -23.92 -15.26
N VAL A 47 13.54 -22.86 -15.79
CA VAL A 47 14.66 -22.16 -15.20
C VAL A 47 14.43 -20.66 -15.33
N PHE A 48 14.66 -19.90 -14.27
CA PHE A 48 14.87 -18.47 -14.39
C PHE A 48 16.36 -18.24 -14.58
N GLU A 49 16.79 -18.12 -15.84
CA GLU A 49 18.19 -17.89 -16.16
C GLU A 49 18.56 -16.43 -15.88
N LYS A 50 19.67 -16.20 -15.17
CA LYS A 50 20.22 -14.88 -14.86
C LYS A 50 20.46 -14.04 -16.12
N LYS A 51 20.83 -14.67 -17.24
CA LYS A 51 21.06 -13.96 -18.52
C LYS A 51 19.80 -13.23 -19.02
N ASN A 52 18.62 -13.81 -18.76
CA ASN A 52 17.31 -13.26 -19.15
C ASN A 52 16.69 -12.43 -18.01
N ASN A 53 17.20 -12.60 -16.79
CA ASN A 53 16.68 -12.06 -15.55
C ASN A 53 17.81 -11.40 -14.75
N PRO A 54 18.31 -10.23 -15.17
CA PRO A 54 19.59 -9.66 -14.68
C PRO A 54 19.60 -9.30 -13.19
N ASN A 55 18.42 -9.20 -12.55
CA ASN A 55 18.28 -8.97 -11.11
C ASN A 55 18.55 -10.22 -10.26
N LEU A 56 18.68 -11.40 -10.89
CA LEU A 56 19.05 -12.63 -10.21
C LEU A 56 20.55 -12.69 -9.91
N SER A 57 20.90 -13.20 -8.73
CA SER A 57 22.29 -13.47 -8.37
C SER A 57 22.86 -14.65 -9.15
N GLU A 58 22.03 -15.64 -9.47
CA GLU A 58 22.34 -16.91 -10.13
C GLU A 58 21.09 -17.49 -10.81
N ASP A 59 21.25 -18.53 -11.64
CA ASP A 59 20.13 -19.22 -12.25
C ASP A 59 19.28 -19.94 -11.19
N ILE A 60 17.95 -19.91 -11.36
CA ILE A 60 17.03 -20.61 -10.45
C ILE A 60 16.38 -21.74 -11.22
N VAL A 61 16.76 -22.97 -10.87
CA VAL A 61 16.22 -24.20 -11.45
C VAL A 61 15.02 -24.66 -10.63
N PHE A 62 13.92 -25.01 -11.32
CA PHE A 62 12.72 -25.52 -10.68
C PHE A 62 12.65 -27.04 -10.73
N ASP A 63 12.17 -27.62 -9.64
CA ASP A 63 11.92 -29.05 -9.49
C ASP A 63 10.53 -29.39 -10.01
N ILE A 64 10.45 -30.20 -11.06
CA ILE A 64 9.18 -30.58 -11.69
C ILE A 64 8.81 -31.98 -11.27
N THR A 65 7.64 -32.15 -10.65
CA THR A 65 7.17 -33.46 -10.18
C THR A 65 5.64 -33.51 -10.25
N ASP A 66 5.09 -34.52 -10.92
CA ASP A 66 3.66 -34.83 -10.93
C ASP A 66 2.71 -33.65 -11.22
N GLY A 67 3.04 -32.81 -12.22
CA GLY A 67 2.22 -31.65 -12.59
C GLY A 67 2.41 -30.44 -11.67
N ILE A 68 3.43 -30.46 -10.81
CA ILE A 68 3.80 -29.33 -9.95
C ILE A 68 5.23 -28.90 -10.34
N ILE A 69 5.43 -27.60 -10.49
CA ILE A 69 6.73 -26.97 -10.74
C ILE A 69 7.11 -26.22 -9.46
N ASN A 70 8.05 -26.76 -8.69
CA ASN A 70 8.45 -26.21 -7.39
C ASN A 70 9.73 -25.37 -7.53
N GLY A 71 9.74 -24.18 -6.93
CA GLY A 71 10.93 -23.33 -6.86
C GLY A 71 11.10 -22.72 -5.48
N LYS A 72 12.34 -22.38 -5.12
CA LYS A 72 12.64 -21.60 -3.92
C LYS A 72 13.36 -20.33 -4.30
N LEU A 73 12.78 -19.18 -3.94
CA LEU A 73 13.30 -17.86 -4.29
C LEU A 73 13.63 -17.08 -3.01
N LYS A 74 14.89 -16.63 -2.88
CA LYS A 74 15.37 -15.85 -1.70
C LYS A 74 15.07 -14.35 -1.76
N LYS A 75 14.75 -13.83 -2.94
CA LYS A 75 14.35 -12.43 -3.13
C LYS A 75 13.04 -12.43 -3.91
N TYR A 76 12.25 -11.38 -3.74
CA TYR A 76 11.02 -11.17 -4.51
C TYR A 76 11.36 -10.85 -5.97
N PHE A 77 11.75 -11.90 -6.68
CA PHE A 77 11.88 -11.90 -8.11
C PHE A 77 10.62 -12.54 -8.68
N PHE A 78 9.56 -11.74 -8.72
CA PHE A 78 8.23 -12.20 -9.09
C PHE A 78 7.91 -11.98 -10.58
N ASN A 79 8.54 -11.01 -11.23
CA ASN A 79 8.47 -10.85 -12.68
C ASN A 79 9.69 -11.51 -13.31
N ALA A 80 9.48 -12.63 -14.01
CA ALA A 80 10.55 -13.42 -14.61
C ALA A 80 10.28 -13.72 -16.09
N ILE A 81 11.34 -13.80 -16.88
CA ILE A 81 11.36 -14.40 -18.21
C ILE A 81 11.83 -15.85 -18.06
N PRO A 82 10.91 -16.84 -18.04
CA PRO A 82 11.26 -18.23 -17.84
C PRO A 82 11.86 -18.83 -19.11
N THR A 83 12.86 -19.67 -18.91
CA THR A 83 13.41 -20.58 -19.91
C THR A 83 12.86 -21.97 -19.63
N PHE A 84 12.23 -22.59 -20.61
CA PHE A 84 11.62 -23.90 -20.44
C PHE A 84 11.76 -24.81 -21.65
N SER A 85 11.73 -26.12 -21.40
CA SER A 85 11.66 -27.18 -22.41
C SER A 85 10.46 -28.07 -22.16
N THR A 86 9.80 -28.51 -23.24
CA THR A 86 8.65 -29.39 -23.20
C THR A 86 8.46 -30.10 -24.54
N ASN A 87 7.80 -31.27 -24.53
CA ASN A 87 7.34 -31.96 -25.74
C ASN A 87 5.99 -31.42 -26.26
N ALA A 88 5.40 -30.41 -25.62
CA ALA A 88 4.16 -29.78 -26.07
C ALA A 88 4.35 -28.96 -27.35
N THR A 89 3.32 -28.89 -28.18
CA THR A 89 3.31 -28.00 -29.35
C THR A 89 2.98 -26.56 -28.98
N ILE A 90 2.17 -26.36 -27.92
CA ILE A 90 1.79 -25.04 -27.42
C ILE A 90 1.89 -25.06 -25.90
N VAL A 91 2.40 -23.97 -25.32
CA VAL A 91 2.41 -23.72 -23.88
C VAL A 91 1.59 -22.47 -23.62
N GLU A 92 0.66 -22.49 -22.68
CA GLU A 92 -0.19 -21.33 -22.39
C GLU A 92 -0.30 -21.02 -20.90
N ILE A 93 -0.41 -19.75 -20.55
CA ILE A 93 -0.91 -19.28 -19.25
C ILE A 93 -2.17 -18.47 -19.53
N ASN A 94 -3.28 -18.78 -18.85
CA ASN A 94 -4.57 -18.09 -19.03
C ASN A 94 -5.02 -17.97 -20.50
N GLY A 95 -4.72 -18.99 -21.32
CA GLY A 95 -5.05 -19.02 -22.75
C GLY A 95 -4.13 -18.20 -23.65
N LEU A 96 -3.10 -17.55 -23.10
CA LEU A 96 -2.09 -16.82 -23.86
C LEU A 96 -0.85 -17.68 -24.06
N GLU A 97 -0.42 -17.85 -25.31
CA GLU A 97 0.76 -18.61 -25.67
C GLU A 97 2.03 -18.03 -25.02
N GLN A 98 2.86 -18.94 -24.50
CA GLN A 98 4.14 -18.65 -23.86
C GLN A 98 5.26 -19.22 -24.72
N ILE A 99 6.26 -18.39 -24.96
CA ILE A 99 7.47 -18.70 -25.69
C ILE A 99 8.64 -18.60 -24.71
N SER A 100 9.39 -19.70 -24.59
CA SER A 100 10.59 -19.78 -23.76
C SER A 100 11.54 -18.62 -24.08
N GLU A 101 12.15 -18.04 -23.05
CA GLU A 101 13.12 -16.94 -23.12
C GLU A 101 12.55 -15.60 -23.64
N LYS A 102 11.23 -15.48 -23.84
CA LYS A 102 10.62 -14.25 -24.41
C LYS A 102 9.56 -13.61 -23.53
N ASN A 103 8.61 -14.40 -23.02
CA ASN A 103 7.48 -13.84 -22.29
C ASN A 103 7.86 -13.52 -20.84
N SER A 104 7.54 -12.33 -20.36
CA SER A 104 7.60 -12.00 -18.93
C SER A 104 6.33 -12.50 -18.24
N VAL A 105 6.49 -13.16 -17.10
CA VAL A 105 5.40 -13.74 -16.31
C VAL A 105 5.48 -13.20 -14.88
N ASP A 106 4.34 -12.78 -14.35
CA ASP A 106 4.18 -12.32 -12.97
C ASP A 106 3.73 -13.46 -12.04
N PHE A 107 4.66 -13.94 -11.22
CA PHE A 107 4.49 -15.04 -10.27
C PHE A 107 3.97 -14.61 -8.89
N ARG A 108 3.52 -13.35 -8.70
CA ARG A 108 2.81 -12.92 -7.47
C ARG A 108 1.49 -13.67 -7.29
N LYS A 109 0.88 -14.14 -8.38
CA LYS A 109 -0.33 -14.96 -8.39
C LYS A 109 -0.01 -16.40 -8.72
N LEU A 110 -0.92 -17.31 -8.38
CA LEU A 110 -0.81 -18.71 -8.74
C LEU A 110 -0.75 -18.88 -10.28
N ILE A 111 0.35 -19.43 -10.78
CA ILE A 111 0.55 -19.68 -12.21
C ILE A 111 0.26 -21.14 -12.53
N THR A 112 -0.47 -21.37 -13.63
CA THR A 112 -0.67 -22.69 -14.21
C THR A 112 -0.33 -22.66 -15.69
N TYR A 113 0.70 -23.41 -16.07
CA TYR A 113 1.05 -23.68 -17.46
C TYR A 113 0.17 -24.79 -18.00
N ASN A 114 -0.45 -24.56 -19.16
CA ASN A 114 -1.20 -25.56 -19.89
C ASN A 114 -0.38 -25.98 -21.11
N LEU A 115 0.12 -27.21 -21.08
CA LEU A 115 0.78 -27.84 -22.21
C LEU A 115 -0.27 -28.43 -23.14
N LYS A 116 -0.17 -28.19 -24.44
CA LYS A 116 -1.07 -28.75 -25.46
C LYS A 116 -0.29 -29.57 -26.48
N SER A 117 -0.79 -30.76 -26.80
CA SER A 117 -0.27 -31.59 -27.90
C SER A 117 -0.90 -31.21 -29.24
N ALA A 118 -0.36 -31.77 -30.33
CA ALA A 118 -0.89 -31.57 -31.68
C ALA A 118 -2.32 -32.11 -31.86
N SER A 119 -2.72 -33.13 -31.08
CA SER A 119 -4.08 -33.70 -31.07
C SER A 119 -5.06 -32.88 -30.23
N GLY A 120 -4.59 -31.90 -29.46
CA GLY A 120 -5.40 -31.03 -28.61
C GLY A 120 -5.53 -31.48 -27.15
N THR A 121 -4.83 -32.54 -26.73
CA THR A 121 -4.78 -32.94 -25.32
C THR A 121 -4.05 -31.89 -24.49
N VAL A 122 -4.55 -31.64 -23.28
CA VAL A 122 -4.03 -30.62 -22.37
C VAL A 122 -3.55 -31.25 -21.07
N LYS A 123 -2.38 -30.83 -20.59
CA LYS A 123 -1.91 -31.15 -19.24
C LYS A 123 -1.48 -29.88 -18.52
N ALA A 124 -2.03 -29.68 -17.33
CA ALA A 124 -1.74 -28.54 -16.48
C ALA A 124 -0.52 -28.80 -15.59
N TYR A 125 0.31 -27.77 -15.42
CA TYR A 125 1.41 -27.72 -14.47
C TYR A 125 1.24 -26.47 -13.59
N THR A 126 1.04 -26.67 -12.29
CA THR A 126 0.90 -25.56 -11.34
C THR A 126 2.27 -25.20 -10.76
N VAL A 127 2.61 -23.91 -10.80
CA VAL A 127 3.85 -23.40 -10.24
C VAL A 127 3.66 -23.10 -8.76
N ASN A 128 4.54 -23.65 -7.94
CA ASN A 128 4.59 -23.43 -6.51
C ASN A 128 5.95 -22.84 -6.13
N ILE A 129 5.96 -21.58 -5.69
CA ILE A 129 7.19 -20.92 -5.25
C ILE A 129 7.15 -20.72 -3.75
N SER A 130 8.17 -21.25 -3.07
CA SER A 130 8.48 -20.87 -1.70
C SER A 130 9.35 -19.61 -1.72
N TRP A 131 8.77 -18.50 -1.27
CA TRP A 131 9.45 -17.21 -1.15
C TRP A 131 10.10 -17.08 0.22
N ASP A 132 11.27 -16.47 0.27
CA ASP A 132 11.82 -15.91 1.50
C ASP A 132 11.07 -14.62 1.83
N ASP A 133 10.15 -14.72 2.79
CA ASP A 133 9.26 -13.64 3.19
C ASP A 133 9.79 -12.78 4.35
N ALA A 134 11.05 -12.98 4.75
CA ALA A 134 11.66 -12.24 5.83
C ALA A 134 11.81 -10.76 5.47
N LEU A 135 11.24 -9.87 6.27
CA LEU A 135 11.45 -8.44 6.15
C LEU A 135 12.70 -8.03 6.93
N ALA A 136 13.25 -6.85 6.63
CA ALA A 136 14.28 -6.27 7.49
C ALA A 136 13.77 -6.24 8.94
N HIS A 137 14.59 -6.69 9.88
CA HIS A 137 14.16 -6.92 11.25
C HIS A 137 14.90 -5.97 12.19
N ILE A 138 14.12 -5.13 12.87
CA ILE A 138 14.59 -4.21 13.89
C ILE A 138 14.47 -4.86 15.27
N TYR A 139 15.60 -5.01 15.94
CA TYR A 139 15.68 -5.40 17.34
C TYR A 139 16.04 -4.17 18.18
N PHE A 140 15.31 -3.95 19.27
CA PHE A 140 15.68 -2.94 20.26
C PHE A 140 15.78 -3.58 21.64
N ASN A 141 16.95 -3.49 22.25
CA ASN A 141 17.16 -3.96 23.63
C ASN A 141 17.40 -2.75 24.52
N THR A 142 16.41 -2.42 25.34
CA THR A 142 16.54 -1.38 26.37
C THR A 142 17.54 -1.80 27.45
N GLU A 143 18.22 -0.83 28.03
CA GLU A 143 19.08 -1.07 29.20
C GLU A 143 18.28 -1.74 30.33
N GLY A 144 18.80 -2.87 30.81
CA GLY A 144 18.15 -3.66 31.87
C GLY A 144 16.83 -4.33 31.46
N GLY A 145 16.43 -4.29 30.18
CA GLY A 145 15.15 -4.85 29.73
C GLY A 145 13.93 -4.05 30.21
N ALA A 146 14.09 -2.75 30.44
CA ALA A 146 13.01 -1.86 30.89
C ALA A 146 11.85 -1.81 29.87
N PRO A 147 10.58 -1.85 30.33
CA PRO A 147 9.43 -1.73 29.45
C PRO A 147 9.23 -0.28 28.99
N ILE A 148 8.82 -0.09 27.73
CA ILE A 148 8.55 1.23 27.16
C ILE A 148 7.11 1.63 27.48
N ILE A 149 6.93 2.45 28.53
CA ILE A 149 5.62 2.83 29.05
C ILE A 149 5.32 4.34 28.97
N SER A 150 6.24 5.12 28.41
CA SER A 150 6.14 6.59 28.30
C SER A 150 6.30 7.04 26.84
N LYS A 151 5.58 8.09 26.46
CA LYS A 151 5.78 8.81 25.19
C LYS A 151 6.68 10.04 25.32
N ASP A 152 7.08 10.36 26.54
CA ASP A 152 7.86 11.56 26.87
C ASP A 152 9.30 11.17 27.20
N ASP A 153 9.49 10.07 27.91
CA ASP A 153 10.79 9.63 28.41
C ASP A 153 11.45 8.62 27.47
N TYR A 154 12.65 8.95 27.02
CA TYR A 154 13.51 8.03 26.26
C TYR A 154 14.19 7.03 27.19
N LEU A 155 14.15 5.75 26.81
CA LEU A 155 14.98 4.69 27.37
C LEU A 155 16.20 4.47 26.49
N TYR A 156 17.37 4.37 27.11
CA TYR A 156 18.61 3.98 26.43
C TYR A 156 18.60 2.49 26.09
N GLY A 157 19.31 2.11 25.03
CA GLY A 157 19.43 0.73 24.59
C GLY A 157 20.29 0.60 23.34
N VAL A 158 20.25 -0.59 22.75
CA VAL A 158 20.94 -0.91 21.50
C VAL A 158 19.91 -1.26 20.44
N LEU A 159 20.02 -0.60 19.29
CA LEU A 159 19.31 -0.95 18.06
C LEU A 159 20.19 -1.91 17.26
N THR A 160 19.62 -3.05 16.86
CA THR A 160 20.21 -3.94 15.86
C THR A 160 19.25 -4.06 14.68
N ILE A 161 19.76 -3.88 13.47
CA ILE A 161 19.03 -4.10 12.22
C ILE A 161 19.66 -5.30 11.54
N ASP A 162 18.84 -6.32 11.30
CA ASP A 162 19.14 -7.40 10.35
C ASP A 162 18.51 -7.03 9.02
N GLY A 163 19.34 -6.72 8.03
CA GLY A 163 18.91 -6.28 6.71
C GLY A 163 18.36 -7.39 5.82
N GLN A 164 18.38 -8.66 6.27
CA GLN A 164 17.88 -9.83 5.54
C GLN A 164 18.43 -9.94 4.10
N SER A 165 19.71 -9.59 3.90
CA SER A 165 20.37 -9.55 2.58
C SER A 165 19.75 -8.57 1.55
N ARG A 166 18.83 -7.71 2.01
CA ARG A 166 18.19 -6.64 1.23
C ARG A 166 18.80 -5.29 1.55
N TYR A 167 19.15 -5.10 2.82
CA TYR A 167 19.79 -3.90 3.34
C TYR A 167 21.06 -4.28 4.12
N GLU A 168 21.86 -3.28 4.46
CA GLU A 168 23.01 -3.46 5.35
C GLU A 168 22.56 -3.72 6.78
N ASP A 169 23.27 -4.59 7.48
CA ASP A 169 23.09 -4.81 8.90
C ASP A 169 23.67 -3.61 9.68
N LEU A 170 23.06 -3.30 10.83
CA LEU A 170 23.50 -2.20 11.69
C LEU A 170 23.40 -2.60 13.16
N VAL A 171 24.38 -2.17 13.96
CA VAL A 171 24.29 -2.18 15.43
C VAL A 171 24.72 -0.82 15.93
N ILE A 172 23.86 -0.14 16.68
CA ILE A 172 24.10 1.22 17.13
C ILE A 172 23.43 1.50 18.47
N ASP A 173 24.16 2.20 19.36
CA ASP A 173 23.57 2.71 20.60
C ASP A 173 22.45 3.68 20.25
N SER A 174 21.33 3.58 20.95
CA SER A 174 20.11 4.30 20.59
C SER A 174 19.23 4.55 21.80
N ARG A 175 18.19 5.32 21.58
CA ARG A 175 17.10 5.52 22.53
C ARG A 175 15.76 5.22 21.87
N ILE A 176 14.81 4.77 22.67
CA ILE A 176 13.44 4.52 22.23
C ILE A 176 12.44 5.15 23.21
N LYS A 177 11.32 5.62 22.69
CA LYS A 177 10.14 5.96 23.49
C LYS A 177 8.87 5.61 22.73
N GLY A 178 7.74 5.60 23.45
CA GLY A 178 6.42 5.57 22.83
C GLY A 178 6.14 6.81 22.00
N ARG A 179 5.15 6.74 21.11
CA ARG A 179 4.64 7.91 20.39
C ARG A 179 3.14 7.80 20.15
N GLY A 180 2.60 8.83 19.49
CA GLY A 180 1.20 8.88 19.08
C GLY A 180 0.29 9.36 20.21
N ASN A 181 -0.92 9.76 19.81
CA ASN A 181 -1.95 10.22 20.73
C ASN A 181 -2.98 9.10 20.93
N SER A 182 -3.98 9.00 20.06
CA SER A 182 -4.99 7.92 20.11
C SER A 182 -4.37 6.52 19.96
N THR A 183 -3.31 6.39 19.16
CA THR A 183 -2.63 5.11 18.93
C THR A 183 -1.82 4.61 20.13
N TRP A 184 -1.39 5.51 21.03
CA TRP A 184 -0.63 5.13 22.21
C TRP A 184 -1.43 4.28 23.19
N VAL A 185 -2.77 4.38 23.21
CA VAL A 185 -3.61 3.57 24.09
C VAL A 185 -4.01 2.23 23.48
N LEU A 186 -3.70 1.98 22.21
CA LEU A 186 -4.02 0.73 21.51
C LEU A 186 -3.11 -0.43 21.97
N PRO A 187 -3.52 -1.70 21.83
CA PRO A 187 -2.74 -2.84 22.29
C PRO A 187 -1.31 -2.89 21.75
N LYS A 188 -1.13 -2.63 20.45
CA LYS A 188 0.17 -2.55 19.80
C LYS A 188 0.65 -1.10 19.73
N LYS A 189 1.81 -0.84 20.31
CA LYS A 189 2.31 0.54 20.50
C LYS A 189 3.22 0.97 19.36
N PRO A 190 3.07 2.20 18.83
CA PRO A 190 4.06 2.79 17.93
C PRO A 190 5.22 3.40 18.73
N TYR A 191 6.39 3.50 18.10
CA TYR A 191 7.62 3.95 18.77
C TYR A 191 8.35 5.03 17.97
N LYS A 192 9.15 5.84 18.67
CA LYS A 192 10.15 6.72 18.09
C LYS A 192 11.54 6.26 18.54
N LEU A 193 12.42 6.06 17.57
CA LEU A 193 13.82 5.72 17.74
C LEU A 193 14.67 6.99 17.62
N LYS A 194 15.75 7.08 18.41
CA LYS A 194 16.76 8.13 18.32
C LYS A 194 18.16 7.53 18.42
N LEU A 195 18.85 7.46 17.28
CA LEU A 195 20.22 6.95 17.20
C LEU A 195 21.19 7.86 17.97
N SER A 196 22.33 7.30 18.42
CA SER A 196 23.40 8.07 19.07
C SER A 196 24.07 9.05 18.09
N GLU A 197 24.24 8.63 16.84
CA GLU A 197 24.82 9.40 15.73
C GLU A 197 24.03 9.22 14.43
N ASP A 198 24.29 10.07 13.45
CA ASP A 198 23.62 9.99 12.15
C ASP A 198 24.06 8.71 11.45
N ALA A 199 23.10 7.85 11.10
CA ALA A 199 23.39 6.62 10.37
C ALA A 199 22.34 6.38 9.29
N SER A 200 22.78 5.80 8.17
CA SER A 200 21.85 5.28 7.16
C SER A 200 21.23 4.00 7.70
N ILE A 201 19.90 3.91 7.64
CA ILE A 201 19.17 2.67 7.91
C ILE A 201 18.34 2.30 6.69
N LEU A 202 18.38 1.03 6.30
CA LEU A 202 17.63 0.48 5.17
C LEU A 202 17.80 1.28 3.86
N GLY A 203 19.00 1.82 3.60
CA GLY A 203 19.31 2.58 2.39
C GLY A 203 18.79 4.02 2.36
N LEU A 204 18.20 4.50 3.46
CA LEU A 204 17.72 5.87 3.58
C LEU A 204 18.84 6.84 3.97
N ALA A 205 18.67 8.13 3.66
CA ALA A 205 19.66 9.15 3.99
C ALA A 205 19.95 9.19 5.52
N PRO A 206 21.22 9.34 5.94
CA PRO A 206 21.59 9.32 7.35
C PRO A 206 20.84 10.34 8.20
N GLU A 207 20.29 9.90 9.34
CA GLU A 207 19.61 10.74 10.34
C GLU A 207 19.49 9.96 11.67
N LYS A 208 19.17 10.64 12.77
CA LYS A 208 19.01 10.02 14.09
C LYS A 208 17.58 9.64 14.43
N ASP A 209 16.61 10.43 14.00
CA ASP A 209 15.24 10.33 14.47
C ASP A 209 14.37 9.55 13.47
N TRP A 210 13.89 8.39 13.91
CA TRP A 210 13.12 7.46 13.09
C TRP A 210 11.84 7.02 13.79
N VAL A 211 10.84 6.62 13.01
CA VAL A 211 9.51 6.28 13.50
C VAL A 211 9.17 4.86 13.12
N LEU A 212 8.62 4.12 14.08
CA LEU A 212 7.97 2.83 13.87
C LEU A 212 6.46 3.00 14.03
N LEU A 213 5.74 3.03 12.90
CA LEU A 213 4.30 3.03 12.85
C LEU A 213 3.78 1.61 13.07
N ALA A 214 2.91 1.43 14.06
CA ALA A 214 2.36 0.13 14.41
C ALA A 214 1.23 -0.33 13.49
N ASP A 215 0.60 0.62 12.79
CA ASP A 215 -0.54 0.43 11.89
C ASP A 215 -1.62 -0.49 12.49
N TYR A 216 -1.90 -0.32 13.79
CA TYR A 216 -2.80 -1.22 14.50
C TYR A 216 -4.25 -1.13 14.01
N LEU A 217 -4.70 0.07 13.64
CA LEU A 217 -6.04 0.29 13.07
C LEU A 217 -6.12 -0.20 11.63
N ASP A 218 -5.00 -0.29 10.92
CA ASP A 218 -4.98 -0.75 9.55
C ASP A 218 -4.78 -2.27 9.49
N GLY A 219 -5.86 -3.00 9.19
CA GLY A 219 -5.76 -4.46 9.04
C GLY A 219 -4.96 -4.89 7.80
N THR A 220 -4.77 -4.00 6.82
CA THR A 220 -3.98 -4.24 5.62
C THR A 220 -2.51 -3.87 5.76
N HIS A 221 -2.11 -3.02 6.71
CA HIS A 221 -0.74 -2.46 6.86
C HIS A 221 -0.23 -1.68 5.63
N LEU A 222 -1.14 -1.12 4.82
CA LEU A 222 -0.83 -0.41 3.57
C LEU A 222 -1.36 1.03 3.52
N LEU A 223 -2.22 1.49 4.42
CA LEU A 223 -2.94 2.76 4.23
C LEU A 223 -2.00 3.97 4.21
N ASN A 224 -1.09 4.07 5.19
CA ASN A 224 -0.02 5.06 5.19
C ASN A 224 0.89 4.89 3.95
N ALA A 225 1.18 3.64 3.58
CA ALA A 225 2.08 3.32 2.50
C ALA A 225 1.55 3.77 1.13
N VAL A 226 0.25 3.60 0.90
CA VAL A 226 -0.47 4.06 -0.29
C VAL A 226 -0.51 5.58 -0.33
N ALA A 227 -0.87 6.24 0.78
CA ALA A 227 -0.93 7.70 0.83
C ALA A 227 0.42 8.35 0.49
N PHE A 228 1.51 7.84 1.07
CA PHE A 228 2.85 8.37 0.81
C PHE A 228 3.31 8.04 -0.61
N LYS A 229 2.97 6.87 -1.15
CA LYS A 229 3.27 6.54 -2.55
C LYS A 229 2.56 7.48 -3.52
N VAL A 230 1.29 7.81 -3.27
CA VAL A 230 0.54 8.80 -4.07
C VAL A 230 1.19 10.18 -3.95
N GLY A 231 1.59 10.60 -2.75
CA GLY A 231 2.33 11.86 -2.56
C GLY A 231 3.63 11.92 -3.38
N GLN A 232 4.39 10.82 -3.43
CA GLN A 232 5.59 10.72 -4.27
C GLN A 232 5.26 10.81 -5.76
N MET A 233 4.21 10.12 -6.22
CA MET A 233 3.74 10.18 -7.62
C MET A 233 3.29 11.58 -8.03
N LEU A 234 2.69 12.33 -7.09
CA LEU A 234 2.33 13.72 -7.28
C LEU A 234 3.51 14.68 -7.07
N GLU A 235 4.71 14.17 -6.80
CA GLU A 235 5.91 14.98 -6.52
C GLU A 235 5.70 15.98 -5.37
N MET A 236 4.97 15.57 -4.34
CA MET A 236 4.75 16.41 -3.16
C MET A 236 6.04 16.54 -2.35
N PRO A 237 6.41 17.77 -1.94
CA PRO A 237 7.67 18.02 -1.24
C PRO A 237 7.71 17.26 0.08
N PHE A 238 8.91 16.73 0.38
CA PHE A 238 9.23 16.09 1.65
C PHE A 238 8.33 14.88 2.00
N THR A 239 7.69 14.26 1.02
CA THR A 239 6.92 13.02 1.25
C THR A 239 7.86 11.92 1.77
N ASN A 240 7.56 11.43 2.96
CA ASN A 240 8.37 10.40 3.61
C ASN A 240 8.42 9.08 2.81
N THR A 241 9.44 8.29 3.09
CA THR A 241 9.50 6.88 2.70
C THR A 241 8.80 6.02 3.74
N ILE A 242 8.41 4.81 3.35
CA ILE A 242 7.73 3.88 4.25
C ILE A 242 8.14 2.45 3.91
N ILE A 243 8.89 1.84 4.83
CA ILE A 243 9.51 0.53 4.62
C ILE A 243 8.91 -0.46 5.63
N PRO A 244 8.30 -1.58 5.18
CA PRO A 244 7.80 -2.60 6.09
C PRO A 244 8.97 -3.32 6.76
N VAL A 245 8.88 -3.46 8.09
CA VAL A 245 9.89 -4.09 8.94
C VAL A 245 9.24 -4.99 9.98
N GLU A 246 9.96 -5.99 10.45
CA GLU A 246 9.58 -6.75 11.65
C GLU A 246 10.28 -6.17 12.88
N VAL A 247 9.61 -6.17 14.03
CA VAL A 247 10.15 -5.55 15.26
C VAL A 247 10.23 -6.57 16.40
N THR A 248 11.31 -6.53 17.17
CA THR A 248 11.46 -7.24 18.45
C THR A 248 12.02 -6.30 19.49
N ILE A 249 11.35 -6.22 20.64
CA ILE A 249 11.75 -5.34 21.74
C ILE A 249 12.03 -6.22 22.95
N ASN A 250 13.21 -6.10 23.55
CA ASN A 250 13.63 -6.89 24.71
C ASN A 250 13.40 -8.41 24.54
N ASN A 251 13.78 -8.96 23.38
CA ASN A 251 13.55 -10.35 22.96
C ASN A 251 12.07 -10.77 22.76
N GLU A 252 11.12 -9.84 22.83
CA GLU A 252 9.71 -10.11 22.53
C GLU A 252 9.36 -9.59 21.14
N TYR A 253 8.96 -10.51 20.25
CA TYR A 253 8.49 -10.17 18.91
C TYR A 253 7.24 -9.31 18.98
N GLN A 254 7.23 -8.19 18.24
CA GLN A 254 6.18 -7.17 18.27
C GLN A 254 5.35 -7.12 16.97
N GLY A 255 5.66 -7.91 15.95
CA GLY A 255 4.92 -7.90 14.69
C GLY A 255 5.52 -7.01 13.59
N LEU A 256 4.71 -6.77 12.57
CA LEU A 256 4.99 -5.96 11.38
C LEU A 256 4.83 -4.47 11.69
N TYR A 257 5.79 -3.61 11.38
CA TYR A 257 5.69 -2.16 11.51
C TYR A 257 6.05 -1.50 10.18
N ASN A 258 5.72 -0.23 10.07
CA ASN A 258 6.26 0.65 9.04
C ASN A 258 7.36 1.55 9.62
N LEU A 259 8.58 1.41 9.11
CA LEU A 259 9.67 2.34 9.38
C LEU A 259 9.54 3.55 8.45
N THR A 260 9.58 4.74 9.01
CA THR A 260 9.56 6.01 8.26
C THR A 260 10.39 7.07 8.97
N GLU A 261 10.74 8.13 8.25
CA GLU A 261 11.39 9.30 8.81
C GLU A 261 10.53 10.00 9.88
N GLN A 262 11.17 10.63 10.87
CA GLN A 262 10.49 11.65 11.65
C GLN A 262 10.21 12.88 10.76
N VAL A 263 9.00 13.46 10.87
CA VAL A 263 8.72 14.78 10.30
C VAL A 263 9.41 15.83 11.17
N GLU A 264 10.45 16.45 10.62
CA GLU A 264 11.29 17.46 11.27
C GLU A 264 12.10 18.25 10.22
N VAL A 265 12.63 19.41 10.63
CA VAL A 265 13.46 20.26 9.78
C VAL A 265 14.90 19.75 9.74
N LYS A 266 15.27 19.16 8.61
CA LYS A 266 16.62 18.66 8.30
C LYS A 266 16.88 18.78 6.80
N SER A 267 18.14 18.76 6.39
CA SER A 267 18.52 18.88 4.98
C SER A 267 18.02 17.74 4.09
N ASN A 268 17.79 16.55 4.65
CA ASN A 268 17.26 15.34 4.01
C ASN A 268 15.83 14.99 4.46
N ARG A 269 15.14 15.91 5.14
CA ARG A 269 13.74 15.81 5.59
C ARG A 269 13.00 17.05 5.09
N VAL A 270 12.30 17.78 5.97
CA VAL A 270 11.68 19.06 5.64
C VAL A 270 12.78 20.14 5.54
N ASN A 271 13.36 20.28 4.36
CA ASN A 271 14.49 21.19 4.15
C ASN A 271 14.01 22.62 3.88
N VAL A 272 13.61 23.33 4.94
CA VAL A 272 13.17 24.73 4.88
C VAL A 272 14.27 25.75 5.22
N GLY A 273 15.47 25.27 5.53
CA GLY A 273 16.59 26.11 5.98
C GLY A 273 16.45 26.55 7.45
N LYS A 274 17.50 27.19 7.98
CA LYS A 274 17.61 27.56 9.39
C LYS A 274 16.51 28.52 9.88
N ASP A 275 16.15 29.46 9.02
CA ASP A 275 15.12 30.47 9.32
C ASP A 275 13.77 30.08 8.67
N GLY A 276 13.61 28.80 8.33
CA GLY A 276 12.37 28.23 7.82
C GLY A 276 11.36 27.98 8.94
N LEU A 277 10.20 27.46 8.54
CA LEU A 277 9.09 27.19 9.43
C LEU A 277 8.47 25.84 9.07
N LEU A 278 8.18 25.04 10.10
CA LEU A 278 7.34 23.86 10.01
C LEU A 278 6.22 23.98 11.03
N LEU A 279 4.99 23.97 10.54
CA LEU A 279 3.78 24.02 11.34
C LEU A 279 3.00 22.71 11.18
N GLU A 280 2.25 22.38 12.21
CA GLU A 280 1.28 21.30 12.22
C GLU A 280 -0.09 21.87 12.58
N LEU A 281 -1.11 21.55 11.80
CA LEU A 281 -2.50 21.82 12.17
C LEU A 281 -3.05 20.57 12.87
N ASP A 282 -3.15 20.62 14.21
CA ASP A 282 -3.61 19.49 15.02
C ASP A 282 -4.56 19.87 16.17
N ALA A 283 -5.74 19.28 16.18
CA ALA A 283 -6.74 19.46 17.22
C ALA A 283 -6.33 18.95 18.62
N ASN A 284 -5.31 18.08 18.73
CA ASN A 284 -4.73 17.63 20.00
C ASN A 284 -4.15 18.81 20.81
N TYR A 285 -3.61 19.82 20.12
CA TYR A 285 -3.17 21.09 20.71
C TYR A 285 -2.20 20.87 21.90
N ASP A 286 -1.20 20.02 21.69
CA ASP A 286 -0.31 19.46 22.71
C ASP A 286 1.17 19.86 22.56
N GLU A 287 1.44 20.97 21.88
CA GLU A 287 2.78 21.59 21.80
C GLU A 287 2.92 22.79 22.76
N GLU A 288 4.15 23.09 23.18
CA GLU A 288 4.44 24.25 24.03
C GLU A 288 4.07 25.57 23.31
N TRP A 289 4.53 25.68 22.06
CA TRP A 289 4.30 26.85 21.21
C TRP A 289 3.18 26.56 20.21
N GLN A 290 2.04 27.20 20.44
CA GLN A 290 0.84 26.99 19.63
C GLN A 290 -0.13 28.15 19.76
N PHE A 291 -0.98 28.34 18.75
CA PHE A 291 -2.04 29.34 18.77
C PHE A 291 -3.29 28.85 18.02
N LYS A 292 -4.43 29.49 18.29
CA LYS A 292 -5.62 29.38 17.44
C LYS A 292 -5.71 30.61 16.56
N SER A 293 -5.80 30.38 15.26
CA SER A 293 -5.84 31.46 14.27
C SER A 293 -7.16 32.24 14.36
N ALA A 294 -7.12 33.56 14.18
CA ALA A 294 -8.29 34.41 14.40
C ALA A 294 -9.43 34.15 13.41
N THR A 295 -9.11 33.87 12.15
CA THR A 295 -10.10 33.84 11.06
C THR A 295 -10.86 32.52 11.00
N TYR A 296 -10.13 31.40 10.98
CA TYR A 296 -10.73 30.06 10.87
C TYR A 296 -10.73 29.27 12.17
N ASN A 297 -10.11 29.78 13.24
CA ASN A 297 -9.92 29.08 14.51
C ASN A 297 -9.17 27.74 14.33
N LEU A 298 -8.22 27.71 13.38
CA LEU A 298 -7.35 26.55 13.14
C LEU A 298 -6.38 26.39 14.32
N PRO A 299 -6.16 25.15 14.80
CA PRO A 299 -5.17 24.88 15.83
C PRO A 299 -3.79 24.80 15.17
N VAL A 300 -2.92 25.77 15.40
CA VAL A 300 -1.60 25.83 14.77
C VAL A 300 -0.53 25.56 15.82
N LEU A 301 0.28 24.53 15.59
CA LEU A 301 1.36 24.09 16.46
C LEU A 301 2.68 24.40 15.76
N ILE A 302 3.63 24.99 16.49
CA ILE A 302 4.96 25.31 15.96
C ILE A 302 5.86 24.09 16.19
N LYS A 303 6.32 23.45 15.10
CA LYS A 303 7.23 22.30 15.17
C LYS A 303 8.67 22.72 14.99
N ASP A 304 8.90 23.74 14.18
CA ASP A 304 10.20 24.38 13.97
C ASP A 304 9.96 25.83 13.49
N PRO A 305 10.76 26.82 13.93
CA PRO A 305 11.88 26.69 14.84
C PRO A 305 11.45 26.50 16.30
N GLU A 306 12.39 26.06 17.14
CA GLU A 306 12.24 26.21 18.59
C GLU A 306 12.16 27.70 18.93
N LEU A 307 11.16 28.10 19.73
CA LEU A 307 10.95 29.50 20.10
C LEU A 307 11.45 29.76 21.52
N ASP A 308 12.03 30.94 21.71
CA ASP A 308 12.55 31.39 23.01
C ASP A 308 11.54 32.26 23.76
N ASN A 309 10.62 32.92 23.04
CA ASN A 309 9.73 33.93 23.61
C ASN A 309 8.43 34.13 22.83
N THR A 310 7.48 34.81 23.48
CA THR A 310 6.16 35.09 22.91
C THR A 310 6.16 36.06 21.73
N SER A 311 7.22 36.86 21.53
CA SER A 311 7.29 37.80 20.40
C SER A 311 7.58 37.06 19.08
N GLU A 312 8.35 35.98 19.12
CA GLU A 312 8.56 35.09 17.96
C GLU A 312 7.25 34.39 17.58
N LEU A 313 6.54 33.84 18.58
CA LEU A 313 5.21 33.25 18.35
C LEU A 313 4.25 34.29 17.74
N ALA A 314 4.25 35.52 18.24
CA ALA A 314 3.39 36.58 17.72
C ALA A 314 3.70 36.93 16.26
N ALA A 315 4.97 36.90 15.85
CA ALA A 315 5.37 37.13 14.47
C ALA A 315 4.87 36.01 13.53
N ILE A 316 5.08 34.74 13.90
CA ILE A 316 4.60 33.59 13.13
C ILE A 316 3.06 33.60 13.04
N LYS A 317 2.40 33.88 14.17
CA LYS A 317 0.95 34.00 14.24
C LYS A 317 0.43 35.08 13.30
N SER A 318 1.00 36.29 13.36
CA SER A 318 0.59 37.41 12.52
C SER A 318 0.78 37.11 11.03
N ASP A 319 1.85 36.42 10.66
CA ASP A 319 2.13 36.03 9.29
C ASP A 319 1.11 34.99 8.77
N PHE A 320 0.82 33.96 9.58
CA PHE A 320 -0.20 32.96 9.24
C PHE A 320 -1.62 33.57 9.18
N GLU A 321 -1.96 34.46 10.11
CA GLU A 321 -3.26 35.15 10.11
C GLU A 321 -3.40 36.10 8.92
N THR A 322 -2.32 36.71 8.44
CA THR A 322 -2.34 37.52 7.20
C THR A 322 -2.74 36.67 5.99
N LEU A 323 -2.20 35.45 5.87
CA LEU A 323 -2.62 34.50 4.83
C LEU A 323 -4.11 34.17 4.96
N GLU A 324 -4.57 33.84 6.17
CA GLU A 324 -5.98 33.50 6.38
C GLU A 324 -6.94 34.64 6.08
N GLU A 325 -6.59 35.88 6.46
CA GLU A 325 -7.38 37.08 6.15
C GLU A 325 -7.53 37.28 4.65
N LEU A 326 -6.48 37.04 3.86
CA LEU A 326 -6.54 37.09 2.41
C LEU A 326 -7.45 35.98 1.84
N ILE A 327 -7.43 34.78 2.40
CA ILE A 327 -8.31 33.68 1.98
C ILE A 327 -9.78 33.97 2.32
N ALA A 328 -10.03 34.58 3.49
CA ALA A 328 -11.38 34.91 3.96
C ALA A 328 -11.96 36.18 3.35
N ALA A 329 -11.15 37.05 2.74
CA ALA A 329 -11.58 38.33 2.21
C ALA A 329 -12.72 38.18 1.17
N ASP A 330 -13.61 39.20 1.14
CA ASP A 330 -14.75 39.24 0.21
C ASP A 330 -14.31 39.21 -1.26
N ASN A 331 -13.14 39.76 -1.58
CA ASN A 331 -12.59 39.80 -2.93
C ASN A 331 -11.79 38.55 -3.32
N PHE A 332 -11.61 37.56 -2.44
CA PHE A 332 -10.97 36.28 -2.81
C PHE A 332 -11.75 35.58 -3.95
N PRO A 333 -11.07 34.95 -4.92
CA PRO A 333 -9.62 34.79 -5.04
C PRO A 333 -8.90 35.95 -5.76
N ASN A 334 -9.60 37.05 -6.09
CA ASN A 334 -9.06 38.21 -6.80
C ASN A 334 -8.23 39.15 -5.89
N ASN A 335 -7.38 38.57 -5.05
CA ASN A 335 -6.39 39.25 -4.22
C ASN A 335 -5.03 38.53 -4.35
N ASN A 336 -4.10 38.82 -3.45
CA ASN A 336 -2.72 38.33 -3.53
C ASN A 336 -2.42 37.17 -2.55
N TYR A 337 -3.41 36.38 -2.12
CA TYR A 337 -3.16 35.26 -1.20
C TYR A 337 -2.14 34.25 -1.74
N ARG A 338 -2.07 34.06 -3.06
CA ARG A 338 -1.08 33.18 -3.72
C ARG A 338 0.36 33.70 -3.67
N ASP A 339 0.59 34.92 -3.19
CA ASP A 339 1.95 35.37 -2.84
C ASP A 339 2.42 34.73 -1.53
N TYR A 340 1.50 34.20 -0.71
CA TYR A 340 1.75 33.64 0.60
C TYR A 340 1.64 32.11 0.65
N ILE A 341 0.87 31.48 -0.22
CA ILE A 341 0.70 30.01 -0.27
C ILE A 341 0.85 29.46 -1.69
N ASP A 342 1.46 28.29 -1.81
CA ASP A 342 1.70 27.58 -3.07
C ASP A 342 0.45 26.81 -3.53
N ASP A 343 -0.19 27.29 -4.60
CA ASP A 343 -1.43 26.76 -5.18
C ASP A 343 -1.26 25.33 -5.73
N ILE A 344 -0.09 25.01 -6.28
CA ILE A 344 0.25 23.66 -6.75
C ILE A 344 0.25 22.66 -5.57
N SER A 345 0.90 22.99 -4.45
CA SER A 345 0.90 22.12 -3.28
C SER A 345 -0.50 21.90 -2.71
N ILE A 346 -1.37 22.90 -2.72
CA ILE A 346 -2.76 22.78 -2.28
C ILE A 346 -3.50 21.77 -3.15
N ALA A 347 -3.43 21.91 -4.48
CA ALA A 347 -4.10 21.03 -5.42
C ALA A 347 -3.67 19.55 -5.23
N LYS A 348 -2.35 19.30 -5.18
CA LYS A 348 -1.79 17.96 -4.99
C LYS A 348 -2.16 17.37 -3.62
N TYR A 349 -2.09 18.17 -2.55
CA TYR A 349 -2.48 17.75 -1.21
C TYR A 349 -3.96 17.34 -1.15
N LEU A 350 -4.85 18.15 -1.76
CA LEU A 350 -6.27 17.83 -1.84
C LEU A 350 -6.55 16.58 -2.67
N ILE A 351 -5.78 16.29 -3.72
CA ILE A 351 -5.91 15.03 -4.47
C ILE A 351 -5.62 13.83 -3.56
N VAL A 352 -4.55 13.86 -2.76
CA VAL A 352 -4.23 12.77 -1.82
C VAL A 352 -5.35 12.58 -0.79
N TYR A 353 -5.81 13.67 -0.18
CA TYR A 353 -6.89 13.63 0.82
C TYR A 353 -8.22 13.18 0.22
N MET A 354 -8.54 13.58 -1.02
CA MET A 354 -9.71 13.09 -1.73
C MET A 354 -9.57 11.60 -2.06
N LEU A 355 -8.44 11.15 -2.60
CA LEU A 355 -8.24 9.74 -2.99
C LEU A 355 -8.25 8.79 -1.79
N THR A 356 -7.69 9.21 -0.67
CA THR A 356 -7.69 8.44 0.57
C THR A 356 -8.97 8.63 1.36
N LEU A 357 -9.80 9.63 1.07
CA LEU A 357 -10.91 10.07 1.93
C LEU A 357 -10.44 10.24 3.40
N ASN A 358 -9.31 10.91 3.60
CA ASN A 358 -8.87 11.27 4.94
C ASN A 358 -9.65 12.51 5.41
N GLU A 359 -10.71 12.28 6.17
CA GLU A 359 -11.61 13.36 6.58
C GLU A 359 -11.06 14.22 7.74
N GLU A 360 -9.91 13.86 8.33
CA GLU A 360 -9.31 14.61 9.43
C GLU A 360 -8.93 16.04 9.04
N ILE A 361 -8.73 16.32 7.74
CA ILE A 361 -8.53 17.69 7.23
C ILE A 361 -9.70 18.65 7.54
N ASN A 362 -10.90 18.13 7.79
CA ASN A 362 -12.04 18.93 8.23
C ASN A 362 -11.87 19.47 9.67
N HIS A 363 -11.15 18.72 10.50
CA HIS A 363 -10.86 19.05 11.90
C HIS A 363 -9.36 18.82 12.16
N PRO A 364 -8.47 19.58 11.50
CA PRO A 364 -7.10 19.15 11.18
C PRO A 364 -6.39 18.44 12.34
N LYS A 365 -5.82 17.29 12.01
CA LYS A 365 -4.87 16.49 12.79
C LYS A 365 -3.79 16.04 11.81
N SER A 366 -2.53 15.99 12.27
CA SER A 366 -1.41 15.53 11.44
C SER A 366 -1.30 16.28 10.09
N THR A 367 -1.79 17.51 9.99
CA THR A 367 -1.85 18.28 8.74
C THR A 367 -0.73 19.29 8.71
N TYR A 368 0.37 18.97 8.03
CA TYR A 368 1.57 19.81 8.04
C TYR A 368 1.54 20.88 6.96
N ILE A 369 2.16 22.02 7.27
CA ILE A 369 2.41 23.12 6.36
C ILE A 369 3.77 23.73 6.68
N HIS A 370 4.55 24.05 5.67
CA HIS A 370 5.92 24.53 5.85
C HIS A 370 6.23 25.71 4.94
N LYS A 371 7.29 26.48 5.25
CA LYS A 371 7.82 27.51 4.36
C LYS A 371 9.30 27.75 4.63
N THR A 372 10.04 28.16 3.61
CA THR A 372 11.37 28.76 3.83
C THR A 372 11.21 30.21 4.32
N ALA A 373 12.29 30.81 4.81
CA ALA A 373 12.30 32.18 5.35
C ALA A 373 11.67 33.23 4.41
N THR A 374 11.88 33.08 3.10
CA THR A 374 11.36 33.99 2.06
C THR A 374 10.41 33.31 1.08
N GLY A 375 9.98 32.09 1.39
CA GLY A 375 9.11 31.29 0.54
C GLY A 375 7.64 31.45 0.89
N LYS A 376 6.82 30.70 0.15
CA LYS A 376 5.39 30.55 0.42
C LYS A 376 5.18 29.42 1.41
N TYR A 377 4.06 29.47 2.12
CA TYR A 377 3.48 28.29 2.73
C TYR A 377 3.23 27.22 1.67
N THR A 378 3.55 25.98 2.01
CA THR A 378 3.46 24.82 1.13
C THR A 378 2.87 23.67 1.93
N MET A 379 1.85 23.02 1.38
CA MET A 379 1.17 21.90 2.05
C MET A 379 2.09 20.68 2.14
N GLY A 380 2.07 20.02 3.30
CA GLY A 380 2.86 18.83 3.59
C GLY A 380 4.00 19.06 4.60
N PRO A 381 4.78 18.02 4.91
CA PRO A 381 4.68 16.66 4.34
C PRO A 381 3.39 15.92 4.73
N LEU A 382 3.05 14.87 3.98
CA LEU A 382 1.93 13.98 4.31
C LEU A 382 2.22 13.19 5.58
N TRP A 383 1.22 13.02 6.44
CA TRP A 383 1.33 12.22 7.67
C TRP A 383 -0.02 11.66 8.10
N ASP A 384 -0.02 10.45 8.69
CA ASP A 384 -1.16 9.82 9.40
C ASP A 384 -2.45 9.63 8.58
N PHE A 385 -2.52 8.53 7.81
CA PHE A 385 -3.62 8.22 6.90
C PHE A 385 -4.44 6.99 7.29
N ASP A 386 -4.20 6.41 8.47
CA ASP A 386 -4.95 5.25 8.97
C ASP A 386 -6.40 5.60 9.36
N TRP A 387 -6.73 6.87 9.60
CA TRP A 387 -8.11 7.38 9.75
C TRP A 387 -8.83 7.66 8.42
N GLY A 388 -8.16 7.46 7.29
CA GLY A 388 -8.75 7.55 5.97
C GLY A 388 -9.61 6.33 5.61
N TYR A 389 -9.88 6.21 4.31
CA TYR A 389 -10.52 5.06 3.67
C TYR A 389 -11.89 4.71 4.26
N GLY A 390 -12.66 5.74 4.66
CA GLY A 390 -14.00 5.57 5.21
C GLY A 390 -14.07 5.24 6.71
N TYR A 391 -12.93 5.27 7.41
CA TYR A 391 -12.86 4.99 8.85
C TYR A 391 -13.55 6.08 9.70
N GLU A 392 -13.41 7.35 9.35
CA GLU A 392 -14.02 8.49 10.08
C GLU A 392 -15.52 8.29 10.32
N GLY A 393 -15.91 8.32 11.60
CA GLY A 393 -17.30 8.16 12.04
C GLY A 393 -17.87 6.73 11.96
N THR A 394 -17.19 5.80 11.29
CA THR A 394 -17.63 4.39 11.19
C THR A 394 -16.82 3.46 12.07
N GLY A 395 -15.52 3.73 12.25
CA GLY A 395 -14.56 2.83 12.89
C GLY A 395 -14.16 1.62 12.02
N TRP A 396 -14.49 1.64 10.72
CA TRP A 396 -14.26 0.54 9.79
C TRP A 396 -13.81 1.03 8.41
N HIS A 397 -12.67 0.55 7.94
CA HIS A 397 -12.17 0.86 6.60
C HIS A 397 -13.04 0.28 5.47
N PHE A 398 -12.90 0.90 4.31
CA PHE A 398 -13.48 0.54 3.01
C PHE A 398 -15.02 0.64 2.94
N ASN A 399 -15.62 1.51 3.76
CA ASN A 399 -17.05 1.84 3.72
C ASN A 399 -17.28 3.26 3.19
N ASN A 400 -18.30 3.46 2.33
CA ASN A 400 -18.72 4.78 1.83
C ASN A 400 -17.70 5.50 0.92
N TYR A 401 -17.22 4.85 -0.15
CA TYR A 401 -16.22 5.43 -1.08
C TYR A 401 -16.74 6.68 -1.81
N ASN A 402 -18.05 6.87 -1.85
CA ASN A 402 -18.75 7.91 -2.58
C ASN A 402 -19.12 9.12 -1.71
N LYS A 403 -18.43 9.32 -0.59
CA LYS A 403 -18.65 10.47 0.31
C LYS A 403 -17.80 11.67 -0.12
N ASP A 404 -18.34 12.88 -0.03
CA ASP A 404 -17.53 14.09 -0.19
C ASP A 404 -16.46 14.18 0.90
N LEU A 405 -15.27 14.69 0.55
CA LEU A 405 -14.20 14.92 1.52
C LEU A 405 -14.63 15.92 2.60
N PHE A 406 -15.38 16.96 2.20
CA PHE A 406 -15.74 18.07 3.08
C PHE A 406 -17.10 17.88 3.73
N TRP A 407 -17.15 18.10 5.05
CA TRP A 407 -18.37 17.91 5.83
C TRP A 407 -19.45 18.93 5.51
N SER A 408 -20.70 18.45 5.40
CA SER A 408 -21.87 19.30 5.17
C SER A 408 -22.16 20.26 6.33
N ASN A 409 -21.84 19.87 7.56
CA ASN A 409 -21.76 20.79 8.69
C ASN A 409 -20.30 21.23 8.86
N PRO A 410 -19.91 22.41 8.34
CA PRO A 410 -18.52 22.74 8.14
C PRO A 410 -17.80 23.02 9.47
N SER A 411 -16.73 22.28 9.70
CA SER A 411 -15.77 22.53 10.78
C SER A 411 -14.69 23.53 10.33
N LYS A 412 -13.77 23.87 11.22
CA LYS A 412 -12.68 24.85 11.00
C LYS A 412 -11.84 24.54 9.75
N GLY A 413 -11.40 23.29 9.58
CA GLY A 413 -10.66 22.87 8.40
C GLY A 413 -11.52 22.85 7.16
N THR A 414 -12.78 22.38 7.28
CA THR A 414 -13.75 22.42 6.18
C THR A 414 -13.86 23.82 5.58
N LYS A 415 -13.99 24.85 6.43
CA LYS A 415 -14.12 26.24 5.97
C LYS A 415 -12.87 26.74 5.26
N PHE A 416 -11.68 26.42 5.78
CA PHE A 416 -10.41 26.85 5.22
C PHE A 416 -10.16 26.19 3.85
N PHE A 417 -10.23 24.87 3.78
CA PHE A 417 -9.89 24.13 2.57
C PHE A 417 -10.96 24.21 1.48
N THR A 418 -12.25 24.32 1.83
CA THR A 418 -13.29 24.58 0.80
C THR A 418 -13.16 25.99 0.22
N ARG A 419 -12.72 26.98 1.01
CA ARG A 419 -12.45 28.32 0.50
C ARG A 419 -11.29 28.31 -0.49
N LEU A 420 -10.17 27.66 -0.16
CA LEU A 420 -9.05 27.47 -1.10
C LEU A 420 -9.49 26.72 -2.36
N MET A 421 -10.22 25.61 -2.23
CA MET A 421 -10.70 24.83 -3.37
C MET A 421 -11.67 25.61 -4.27
N SER A 422 -12.31 26.69 -3.78
CA SER A 422 -13.19 27.54 -4.59
C SER A 422 -12.47 28.54 -5.51
N ASP A 423 -11.13 28.58 -5.49
CA ASP A 423 -10.37 29.33 -6.49
C ASP A 423 -10.36 28.55 -7.82
N PRO A 424 -10.86 29.13 -8.93
CA PRO A 424 -10.83 28.49 -10.25
C PRO A 424 -9.43 28.03 -10.72
N ILE A 425 -8.36 28.67 -10.23
CA ILE A 425 -6.98 28.24 -10.51
C ILE A 425 -6.66 26.95 -9.79
N ILE A 426 -7.04 26.82 -8.51
CA ILE A 426 -6.84 25.58 -7.75
C ILE A 426 -7.70 24.45 -8.33
N GLU A 427 -8.95 24.73 -8.71
CA GLU A 427 -9.81 23.76 -9.40
C GLU A 427 -9.18 23.26 -10.71
N ALA A 428 -8.61 24.17 -11.50
CA ALA A 428 -7.92 23.82 -12.74
C ALA A 428 -6.68 22.95 -12.48
N LEU A 429 -5.88 23.28 -11.46
CA LEU A 429 -4.72 22.48 -11.06
C LEU A 429 -5.13 21.09 -10.55
N ILE A 430 -6.21 20.99 -9.76
CA ILE A 430 -6.75 19.69 -9.32
C ILE A 430 -7.13 18.85 -10.54
N LYS A 431 -7.86 19.42 -11.51
CA LYS A 431 -8.22 18.72 -12.76
C LYS A 431 -6.98 18.26 -13.52
N GLU A 432 -5.99 19.13 -13.70
CA GLU A 432 -4.74 18.84 -14.40
C GLU A 432 -3.97 17.68 -13.76
N TYR A 433 -3.62 17.78 -12.49
CA TYR A 433 -2.85 16.75 -11.79
C TYR A 433 -3.64 15.46 -11.60
N TRP A 434 -4.97 15.53 -11.53
CA TRP A 434 -5.81 14.33 -11.47
C TRP A 434 -5.83 13.56 -12.79
N GLU A 435 -5.95 14.26 -13.92
CA GLU A 435 -5.87 13.61 -15.24
C GLU A 435 -4.50 12.98 -15.47
N ASP A 436 -3.42 13.69 -15.12
CA ASP A 436 -2.06 13.16 -15.19
C ASP A 436 -1.89 11.90 -14.32
N PHE A 437 -2.34 11.95 -13.06
CA PHE A 437 -2.28 10.81 -12.14
C PHE A 437 -2.99 9.57 -12.70
N LYS A 438 -4.19 9.73 -13.24
CA LYS A 438 -4.93 8.61 -13.85
C LYS A 438 -4.24 8.06 -15.08
N ALA A 439 -3.71 8.92 -15.93
CA ALA A 439 -3.07 8.52 -17.18
C ALA A 439 -1.74 7.81 -16.93
N ASN A 440 -0.95 8.29 -15.95
CA ASN A 440 0.46 7.96 -15.84
C ASN A 440 0.84 7.22 -14.54
N HIS A 441 0.01 7.24 -13.49
CA HIS A 441 0.39 6.73 -12.16
C HIS A 441 -0.55 5.69 -11.57
N TYR A 442 -1.79 5.58 -12.06
CA TYR A 442 -2.76 4.62 -11.54
C TYR A 442 -2.28 3.15 -11.60
N SER A 443 -1.72 2.73 -12.75
CA SER A 443 -1.21 1.36 -12.88
C SER A 443 -0.06 1.10 -11.91
N ASP A 444 0.88 2.04 -11.81
CA ASP A 444 2.03 1.96 -10.91
C ASP A 444 1.62 1.91 -9.44
N LEU A 445 0.52 2.60 -9.06
CA LEU A 445 -0.03 2.52 -7.72
C LEU A 445 -0.59 1.12 -7.43
N MET A 446 -1.34 0.55 -8.37
CA MET A 446 -1.89 -0.80 -8.21
C MET A 446 -0.78 -1.86 -8.16
N ASP A 447 0.27 -1.70 -8.96
CA ASP A 447 1.44 -2.56 -8.90
C ASP A 447 2.20 -2.43 -7.58
N TYR A 448 2.36 -1.21 -7.07
CA TYR A 448 2.93 -0.97 -5.74
C TYR A 448 2.13 -1.67 -4.64
N ILE A 449 0.79 -1.58 -4.66
CA ILE A 449 -0.07 -2.27 -3.68
C ILE A 449 0.10 -3.78 -3.75
N ASN A 450 0.09 -4.35 -4.96
CA ASN A 450 0.26 -5.79 -5.16
C ASN A 450 1.64 -6.26 -4.70
N GLU A 451 2.70 -5.51 -5.01
CA GLU A 451 4.06 -5.82 -4.54
C GLU A 451 4.14 -5.72 -3.02
N TYR A 452 3.68 -4.62 -2.43
CA TYR A 452 3.74 -4.40 -0.99
C TYR A 452 2.98 -5.51 -0.23
N ASP A 453 1.78 -5.88 -0.67
CA ASP A 453 1.03 -6.97 -0.05
C ASP A 453 1.75 -8.31 -0.14
N PHE A 454 2.27 -8.63 -1.32
CA PHE A 454 3.00 -9.86 -1.57
C PHE A 454 4.25 -9.96 -0.68
N ILE A 455 5.03 -8.89 -0.54
CA ILE A 455 6.24 -8.91 0.30
C ILE A 455 5.92 -8.99 1.79
N THR A 456 4.75 -8.49 2.22
CA THR A 456 4.40 -8.43 3.65
C THR A 456 3.50 -9.58 4.11
N GLN A 457 3.02 -10.45 3.22
CA GLN A 457 2.04 -11.50 3.54
C GLN A 457 2.41 -12.35 4.77
N GLY A 458 3.68 -12.77 4.87
CA GLY A 458 4.19 -13.59 5.97
C GLY A 458 4.20 -12.84 7.29
N ALA A 459 4.75 -11.62 7.27
CA ALA A 459 4.79 -10.73 8.42
C ALA A 459 3.37 -10.33 8.89
N LYS A 460 2.43 -10.11 7.97
CA LYS A 460 1.00 -9.87 8.27
C LYS A 460 0.34 -11.04 8.99
N ALA A 461 0.62 -12.28 8.55
CA ALA A 461 0.10 -13.48 9.19
C ALA A 461 0.64 -13.64 10.62
N ARG A 462 1.95 -13.43 10.81
CA ARG A 462 2.60 -13.41 12.14
C ARG A 462 2.04 -12.30 13.02
N ASN A 463 1.90 -11.09 12.49
CA ASN A 463 1.33 -9.93 13.17
C ASN A 463 -0.12 -10.18 13.60
N SER A 464 -0.97 -10.70 12.72
CA SER A 464 -2.37 -11.01 13.02
C SER A 464 -2.55 -12.07 14.11
N SER A 465 -1.61 -13.01 14.20
CA SER A 465 -1.62 -14.05 15.23
C SER A 465 -1.26 -13.49 16.61
N LEU A 466 -0.36 -12.50 16.66
CA LEU A 466 0.08 -11.83 17.88
C LEU A 466 -0.93 -10.75 18.34
N TRP A 467 -1.46 -9.98 17.39
CA TRP A 467 -2.35 -8.85 17.63
C TRP A 467 -3.72 -9.09 16.99
N PRO A 468 -4.56 -9.95 17.59
CA PRO A 468 -5.87 -10.23 17.04
C PRO A 468 -6.75 -8.99 17.12
N HIS A 469 -7.08 -8.44 15.96
CA HIS A 469 -8.01 -7.33 15.82
C HIS A 469 -8.93 -7.59 14.63
N ASN A 470 -10.19 -7.19 14.77
CA ASN A 470 -11.26 -7.50 13.82
C ASN A 470 -11.35 -6.43 12.73
N ASN A 471 -10.23 -6.08 12.10
CA ASN A 471 -10.20 -5.10 11.02
C ASN A 471 -10.15 -5.81 9.68
N GLU A 472 -10.47 -5.08 8.61
CA GLU A 472 -10.36 -5.62 7.26
C GLU A 472 -8.90 -5.83 6.87
N LYS A 473 -8.57 -7.04 6.41
CA LYS A 473 -7.21 -7.47 6.08
C LYS A 473 -7.05 -7.80 4.60
N ASP A 474 -8.16 -7.94 3.89
CA ASP A 474 -8.19 -8.27 2.47
C ASP A 474 -7.76 -7.06 1.64
N VAL A 475 -6.56 -7.13 1.06
CA VAL A 475 -6.01 -6.06 0.22
C VAL A 475 -6.79 -5.90 -1.09
N ASP A 476 -7.51 -6.93 -1.56
CA ASP A 476 -8.36 -6.75 -2.73
C ASP A 476 -9.54 -5.80 -2.44
N LYS A 477 -9.99 -5.69 -1.17
CA LYS A 477 -10.97 -4.66 -0.79
C LYS A 477 -10.37 -3.26 -0.78
N LEU A 478 -9.11 -3.09 -0.39
CA LEU A 478 -8.39 -1.81 -0.53
C LEU A 478 -8.30 -1.39 -2.00
N LYS A 479 -7.94 -2.32 -2.90
CA LYS A 479 -7.85 -2.05 -4.34
C LYS A 479 -9.21 -1.68 -4.93
N GLN A 480 -10.24 -2.46 -4.63
CA GLN A 480 -11.60 -2.17 -5.05
C GLN A 480 -12.10 -0.83 -4.49
N TRP A 481 -11.73 -0.49 -3.24
CA TRP A 481 -12.02 0.80 -2.65
C TRP A 481 -11.42 1.95 -3.45
N ILE A 482 -10.12 1.86 -3.78
CA ILE A 482 -9.41 2.87 -4.57
C ILE A 482 -10.05 3.03 -5.95
N GLU A 483 -10.38 1.93 -6.64
CA GLU A 483 -11.07 1.95 -7.94
C GLU A 483 -12.42 2.67 -7.86
N ASN A 484 -13.25 2.30 -6.87
CA ASN A 484 -14.55 2.92 -6.65
C ASN A 484 -14.41 4.41 -6.28
N ARG A 485 -13.38 4.75 -5.49
CA ARG A 485 -13.09 6.12 -5.10
C ARG A 485 -12.63 6.98 -6.27
N ILE A 486 -11.79 6.45 -7.16
CA ILE A 486 -11.40 7.10 -8.41
C ILE A 486 -12.63 7.36 -9.29
N SER A 487 -13.54 6.39 -9.40
CA SER A 487 -14.79 6.56 -10.15
C SER A 487 -15.65 7.70 -9.60
N TYR A 488 -15.77 7.79 -8.27
CA TYR A 488 -16.43 8.91 -7.60
C TYR A 488 -15.72 10.24 -7.88
N MET A 489 -14.41 10.29 -7.67
CA MET A 489 -13.58 11.49 -7.86
C MET A 489 -13.63 11.99 -9.30
N ASN A 490 -13.68 11.11 -10.30
CA ASN A 490 -13.86 11.52 -11.70
C ASN A 490 -15.13 12.34 -11.90
N THR A 491 -16.23 11.92 -11.28
CA THR A 491 -17.49 12.67 -11.37
C THR A 491 -17.41 13.97 -10.58
N PHE A 492 -16.85 13.93 -9.37
CA PHE A 492 -16.71 15.11 -8.51
C PHE A 492 -15.80 16.18 -9.15
N ILE A 493 -14.58 15.82 -9.53
CA ILE A 493 -13.56 16.74 -10.09
C ILE A 493 -14.00 17.33 -11.43
N ASN A 494 -14.69 16.56 -12.28
CA ASN A 494 -15.24 17.10 -13.53
C ASN A 494 -16.31 18.17 -13.31
N ASN A 495 -16.99 18.13 -12.15
CA ASN A 495 -18.06 19.06 -11.79
C ASN A 495 -17.58 20.20 -10.86
N LEU A 496 -16.29 20.27 -10.52
CA LEU A 496 -15.71 21.43 -9.84
C LEU A 496 -15.93 22.70 -10.65
#